data_AF-A0A7Y1YN28-F1
#
_entry.id   AF-A0A7Y1YN28-F1
#
_cell.length_a   1.000
_cell.length_b   1.000
_cell.length_c   1.000
_cell.angle_alpha   90.00
_cell.angle_beta   90.00
_cell.angle_gamma   90.00
#
_symmetry.space_group_name_H-M   'P 1'
#
loop_
_entity.id
_entity.type
_entity.pdbx_description
1 polymer ?
#
loop_
_entity_poly.entity_id
_entity_poly.type
_entity_poly.pdbx_seq_one_letter_code
_entity_poly.pdbx_strand_id
1 'polypeptide(L)'
;MKKSRELGKGWLVLLCGILINCSPDKYPIIDLSPCGQEEGTRLDMAELYAFAIDEPLQITEEIYVEGNVISSDMEGNFYNELWIQDDLQTPKSGIKLSLEQRDTYVRYPVGTGVFISLKGLWIRKKYGICEIGSDFTLFGNQSIGRIPFHQLNSHISTTCNSEIGATPTTIQLSEIEESLLNTLVRIRNIEFEFTEIGKSLALLEEETERIITDCSGLGIRLITSGYADFHQQMIPDSNGEITGILMADRQGYFLKIRNATDIQLDSERCLVPIEPKTSDQIMITEIADPDNASQARFIEIFNEGEMPFNLQGWSLIRYTNANLEIGSVFDLSGLEIGGKSTIVVASNGIEFESIYGFAPDAIAGTNSPADSNGDDNLALVDPFGEIIDLFGVVGEDGSGTEHEFEDGKAVRNLDIQIPNAVFSSNEWTIFNDSGPPGTIQLPQMAPEDFNPGIRD
;
A
#
# COMPACT_ATOMS: atom_id res chain seq x y z
N MET A 1 -58.05 19.87 -48.16
CA MET A 1 -58.66 19.41 -49.43
C MET A 1 -57.54 19.02 -50.39
N LYS A 2 -57.47 17.73 -50.79
CA LYS A 2 -56.82 17.16 -52.01
C LYS A 2 -55.32 17.46 -52.22
N LYS A 3 -54.45 16.53 -52.62
CA LYS A 3 -54.54 15.09 -52.92
C LYS A 3 -53.08 14.62 -53.07
N SER A 4 -52.85 13.36 -52.76
CA SER A 4 -51.62 12.61 -53.00
C SER A 4 -51.16 12.61 -54.45
N ARG A 5 -49.85 12.42 -54.65
CA ARG A 5 -49.32 11.45 -55.62
C ARG A 5 -47.86 11.11 -55.32
N GLU A 6 -47.64 9.83 -55.00
CA GLU A 6 -46.35 9.19 -55.09
C GLU A 6 -45.88 9.06 -56.55
N LEU A 7 -44.57 9.13 -56.74
CA LEU A 7 -43.86 8.41 -57.81
C LEU A 7 -42.42 8.23 -57.35
N GLY A 8 -42.05 6.97 -57.13
CA GLY A 8 -40.73 6.58 -56.67
C GLY A 8 -39.70 6.34 -57.77
N LYS A 9 -38.61 5.75 -57.28
CA LYS A 9 -37.47 5.11 -57.96
C LYS A 9 -36.30 6.02 -58.32
N GLY A 10 -35.18 5.73 -57.65
CA GLY A 10 -33.84 6.10 -58.13
C GLY A 10 -32.88 6.59 -57.04
N TRP A 11 -32.74 5.89 -55.91
CA TRP A 11 -31.55 6.11 -55.07
C TRP A 11 -30.35 5.49 -55.78
N LEU A 12 -29.62 6.33 -56.52
CA LEU A 12 -28.25 6.06 -56.91
C LEU A 12 -27.43 6.12 -55.61
N VAL A 13 -27.13 4.96 -55.04
CA VAL A 13 -26.14 4.85 -53.96
C VAL A 13 -24.78 5.14 -54.61
N LEU A 14 -24.36 6.40 -54.55
CA LEU A 14 -22.99 6.78 -54.82
C LEU A 14 -22.17 6.22 -53.66
N LEU A 15 -21.69 4.99 -53.83
CA LEU A 15 -20.72 4.37 -52.93
C LEU A 15 -19.43 5.17 -53.09
N CYS A 16 -19.32 6.25 -52.34
CA CYS A 16 -18.09 7.02 -52.22
C CYS A 16 -17.12 6.14 -51.45
N GLY A 17 -16.40 5.30 -52.18
CA GLY A 17 -15.27 4.56 -51.66
C GLY A 17 -14.25 5.58 -51.18
N ILE A 18 -14.25 5.85 -49.88
CA ILE A 18 -13.13 6.46 -49.20
C ILE A 18 -12.02 5.42 -49.32
N LEU A 19 -11.22 5.55 -50.38
CA LEU A 19 -9.89 4.97 -50.41
C LEU A 19 -9.14 5.64 -49.26
N ILE A 20 -9.13 4.96 -48.12
CA ILE A 20 -8.12 5.17 -47.09
C ILE A 20 -6.81 4.82 -47.80
N ASN A 21 -6.21 5.85 -48.40
CA ASN A 21 -4.84 5.78 -48.86
C ASN A 21 -4.01 5.75 -47.57
N CYS A 22 -3.88 4.56 -47.01
CA CYS A 22 -2.93 4.28 -45.97
C CYS A 22 -1.58 4.51 -46.64
N SER A 23 -0.97 5.69 -46.43
CA SER A 23 0.44 5.87 -46.75
C SER A 23 1.17 4.91 -45.81
N PRO A 24 1.76 3.81 -46.30
CA PRO A 24 2.86 3.25 -45.57
C PRO A 24 3.98 4.31 -45.59
N ASP A 25 4.91 4.24 -44.66
CA ASP A 25 6.12 5.07 -44.65
C ASP A 25 5.96 6.47 -44.02
N LYS A 26 5.73 6.48 -42.70
CA LYS A 26 6.30 7.49 -41.80
C LYS A 26 6.88 6.91 -40.51
N TYR A 27 7.36 5.66 -40.56
CA TYR A 27 8.46 5.31 -39.68
C TYR A 27 9.73 5.81 -40.36
N PRO A 28 10.57 6.64 -39.72
CA PRO A 28 11.89 6.89 -40.27
C PRO A 28 12.55 5.53 -40.44
N ILE A 29 12.94 5.22 -41.67
CA ILE A 29 13.90 4.14 -41.93
C ILE A 29 15.07 4.47 -41.01
N ILE A 30 15.38 3.57 -40.08
CA ILE A 30 16.59 3.65 -39.27
C ILE A 30 17.73 3.61 -40.29
N ASP A 31 18.28 4.78 -40.61
CA ASP A 31 19.57 4.84 -41.27
C ASP A 31 20.57 4.35 -40.23
N LEU A 32 20.80 3.04 -40.24
CA LEU A 32 21.91 2.42 -39.57
C LEU A 32 23.15 3.06 -40.19
N SER A 33 23.62 4.17 -39.58
CA SER A 33 25.01 4.58 -39.63
C SER A 33 25.86 3.32 -39.68
N PRO A 34 26.87 3.23 -40.57
CA PRO A 34 27.61 2.00 -40.78
C PRO A 34 27.99 1.44 -39.41
N CYS A 35 27.43 0.28 -39.06
CA CYS A 35 27.65 -0.27 -37.74
C CYS A 35 29.16 -0.53 -37.59
N GLY A 36 29.73 0.08 -36.54
CA GLY A 36 31.17 0.29 -36.41
C GLY A 36 31.89 -0.97 -35.96
N GLN A 37 33.13 -1.12 -36.40
CA GLN A 37 34.13 -1.90 -35.68
C GLN A 37 34.96 -0.88 -34.89
N GLU A 38 35.03 -1.01 -33.57
CA GLU A 38 35.89 -0.14 -32.77
C GLU A 38 37.32 -0.69 -32.73
N GLU A 39 38.29 0.21 -32.81
CA GLU A 39 39.71 -0.07 -32.63
C GLU A 39 40.11 0.24 -31.19
N GLY A 40 40.85 -0.67 -30.54
CA GLY A 40 41.33 -0.47 -29.16
C GLY A 40 41.26 -1.74 -28.33
N THR A 41 41.57 -1.60 -27.03
CA THR A 41 41.45 -2.69 -26.06
C THR A 41 40.02 -2.73 -25.52
N ARG A 42 39.33 -3.86 -25.73
CA ARG A 42 38.03 -4.10 -25.09
C ARG A 42 38.24 -4.34 -23.60
N LEU A 43 37.48 -3.63 -22.76
CA LEU A 43 37.28 -3.99 -21.36
C LEU A 43 35.86 -4.50 -21.14
N ASP A 44 35.71 -5.50 -20.27
CA ASP A 44 34.39 -5.78 -19.72
C ASP A 44 33.98 -4.73 -18.67
N MET A 45 32.70 -4.65 -18.34
CA MET A 45 32.21 -3.64 -17.41
C MET A 45 32.74 -3.86 -15.99
N ALA A 46 33.07 -5.10 -15.59
CA ALA A 46 33.61 -5.39 -14.26
C ALA A 46 35.08 -4.92 -14.12
N GLU A 47 35.88 -5.08 -15.18
CA GLU A 47 37.22 -4.53 -15.32
C GLU A 47 37.17 -2.99 -15.28
N LEU A 48 36.19 -2.40 -15.97
CA LEU A 48 35.98 -0.96 -15.96
C LEU A 48 35.62 -0.43 -14.55
N TYR A 49 34.82 -1.18 -13.79
CA TYR A 49 34.52 -0.86 -12.39
C TYR A 49 35.77 -0.90 -11.50
N ALA A 50 36.68 -1.86 -11.73
CA ALA A 50 37.92 -1.95 -10.97
C ALA A 50 38.85 -0.74 -11.20
N PHE A 51 38.69 -0.05 -12.33
CA PHE A 51 39.39 1.18 -12.66
C PHE A 51 38.77 2.43 -12.00
N ALA A 52 37.45 2.41 -11.78
CA ALA A 52 36.69 3.56 -11.32
C ALA A 52 36.74 3.74 -9.78
N ILE A 53 37.00 4.95 -9.32
CA ILE A 53 36.99 5.36 -7.91
C ILE A 53 36.03 6.55 -7.72
N ASP A 54 35.84 7.02 -6.47
CA ASP A 54 34.91 8.14 -6.18
C ASP A 54 35.38 9.49 -6.75
N GLU A 55 36.69 9.65 -6.97
CA GLU A 55 37.22 10.83 -7.67
C GLU A 55 37.19 10.62 -9.20
N PRO A 56 36.76 11.63 -9.98
CA PRO A 56 36.79 11.56 -11.44
C PRO A 56 38.20 11.32 -11.98
N LEU A 57 38.34 10.32 -12.86
CA LEU A 57 39.59 9.98 -13.54
C LEU A 57 39.43 10.11 -15.05
N GLN A 58 40.40 10.74 -15.71
CA GLN A 58 40.44 10.77 -17.18
C GLN A 58 41.01 9.45 -17.72
N ILE A 59 40.32 8.89 -18.71
CA ILE A 59 40.79 7.71 -19.45
C ILE A 59 41.65 8.22 -20.61
N THR A 60 42.94 7.87 -20.62
CA THR A 60 43.89 8.31 -21.67
C THR A 60 44.21 7.21 -22.68
N GLU A 61 43.90 5.96 -22.35
CA GLU A 61 44.14 4.78 -23.16
C GLU A 61 43.04 4.58 -24.21
N GLU A 62 43.39 3.94 -25.33
CA GLU A 62 42.44 3.54 -26.39
C GLU A 62 41.67 2.29 -25.96
N ILE A 63 40.73 2.50 -25.03
CA ILE A 63 39.85 1.46 -24.51
C ILE A 63 38.41 1.72 -24.93
N TYR A 64 37.66 0.63 -25.10
CA TYR A 64 36.22 0.68 -25.34
C TYR A 64 35.49 -0.37 -24.52
N VAL A 65 34.20 -0.11 -24.27
CA VAL A 65 33.29 -1.06 -23.63
C VAL A 65 32.09 -1.33 -24.53
N GLU A 66 31.56 -2.55 -24.49
CA GLU A 66 30.34 -2.96 -25.19
C GLU A 66 29.23 -3.17 -24.16
N GLY A 67 28.01 -2.79 -24.50
CA GLY A 67 26.83 -3.18 -23.74
C GLY A 67 25.54 -2.80 -24.45
N ASN A 68 24.42 -3.02 -23.78
CA ASN A 68 23.10 -2.91 -24.37
C ASN A 68 22.23 -1.92 -23.60
N VAL A 69 21.52 -1.07 -24.34
CA VAL A 69 20.72 0.02 -23.78
C VAL A 69 19.53 -0.48 -23.00
N ILE A 70 19.37 0.00 -21.76
CA ILE A 70 18.28 -0.38 -20.85
C ILE A 70 17.41 0.80 -20.43
N SER A 71 17.88 2.05 -20.55
CA SER A 71 17.06 3.25 -20.30
C SER A 71 16.31 3.72 -21.55
N SER A 72 15.32 4.58 -21.34
CA SER A 72 14.64 5.31 -22.43
C SER A 72 14.19 6.68 -21.91
N ASP A 73 14.44 7.74 -22.68
CA ASP A 73 13.94 9.09 -22.42
C ASP A 73 12.60 9.38 -23.11
N MET A 74 11.97 8.38 -23.74
CA MET A 74 10.73 8.51 -24.51
C MET A 74 9.58 9.14 -23.72
N GLU A 75 9.40 8.75 -22.45
CA GLU A 75 8.37 9.30 -21.56
C GLU A 75 8.95 10.27 -20.53
N GLY A 76 10.16 10.78 -20.72
CA GLY A 76 10.72 11.89 -19.95
C GLY A 76 11.24 11.58 -18.54
N ASN A 77 11.21 10.31 -18.06
CA ASN A 77 11.73 9.99 -16.73
C ASN A 77 13.28 10.00 -16.67
N PHE A 78 13.93 9.65 -17.77
CA PHE A 78 15.38 9.76 -17.97
C PHE A 78 15.70 11.02 -18.78
N TYR A 79 16.79 11.72 -18.45
CA TYR A 79 17.14 13.00 -19.11
C TYR A 79 18.66 13.19 -19.22
N ASN A 80 19.16 13.33 -20.46
CA ASN A 80 20.59 13.52 -20.75
C ASN A 80 21.50 12.44 -20.14
N GLU A 81 20.96 11.22 -20.08
CA GLU A 81 21.67 10.05 -19.60
C GLU A 81 21.23 8.82 -20.37
N LEU A 82 22.16 7.88 -20.54
CA LEU A 82 21.94 6.59 -21.16
C LEU A 82 22.52 5.51 -20.26
N TRP A 83 21.70 4.52 -19.91
CA TRP A 83 22.09 3.40 -19.09
C TRP A 83 22.22 2.16 -19.97
N ILE A 84 23.31 1.43 -19.80
CA ILE A 84 23.58 0.20 -20.53
C ILE A 84 23.99 -0.93 -19.58
N GLN A 85 23.72 -2.18 -19.94
CA GLN A 85 24.16 -3.37 -19.22
C GLN A 85 24.93 -4.34 -20.13
N ASP A 86 25.78 -5.18 -19.54
CA ASP A 86 26.69 -6.07 -20.26
C ASP A 86 25.97 -7.16 -21.08
N ASP A 87 24.85 -7.70 -20.58
CA ASP A 87 24.08 -8.77 -21.24
C ASP A 87 22.56 -8.54 -21.14
N LEU A 88 21.79 -8.82 -22.20
CA LEU A 88 20.35 -8.56 -22.25
C LEU A 88 19.46 -9.56 -21.49
N GLN A 89 20.00 -10.71 -21.10
CA GLN A 89 19.25 -11.78 -20.44
C GLN A 89 19.75 -12.07 -19.03
N THR A 90 21.06 -11.96 -18.82
CA THR A 90 21.76 -12.29 -17.57
C THR A 90 22.79 -11.22 -17.22
N PRO A 91 22.35 -9.96 -17.02
CA PRO A 91 23.27 -8.86 -16.75
C PRO A 91 24.02 -9.10 -15.44
N LYS A 92 25.31 -8.77 -15.43
CA LYS A 92 26.15 -8.77 -14.23
C LYS A 92 26.61 -7.38 -13.86
N SER A 93 26.55 -6.44 -14.78
CA SER A 93 27.03 -5.07 -14.56
C SER A 93 26.37 -4.11 -15.55
N GLY A 94 26.33 -2.83 -15.16
CA GLY A 94 25.86 -1.77 -16.05
C GLY A 94 26.57 -0.46 -15.77
N ILE A 95 26.45 0.49 -16.70
CA ILE A 95 27.07 1.80 -16.55
C ILE A 95 26.12 2.90 -16.98
N LYS A 96 26.35 4.09 -16.45
CA LYS A 96 25.68 5.32 -16.83
C LYS A 96 26.59 6.16 -17.72
N LEU A 97 26.08 6.58 -18.86
CA LEU A 97 26.65 7.65 -19.68
C LEU A 97 25.89 8.95 -19.47
N SER A 98 26.63 10.01 -19.13
CA SER A 98 26.10 11.38 -19.07
C SER A 98 26.37 12.08 -20.41
N LEU A 99 25.32 12.51 -21.12
CA LEU A 99 25.41 13.00 -22.50
C LEU A 99 24.46 14.19 -22.79
N GLU A 100 24.86 15.09 -23.69
CA GLU A 100 24.03 16.22 -24.13
C GLU A 100 23.19 15.83 -25.36
N GLN A 101 22.32 14.85 -25.19
CA GLN A 101 21.38 14.44 -26.22
C GLN A 101 20.03 14.10 -25.61
N ARG A 102 18.99 14.57 -26.29
CA ARG A 102 17.59 14.23 -26.07
C ARG A 102 17.12 13.29 -27.19
N ASP A 103 15.95 12.70 -26.99
CA ASP A 103 15.35 11.73 -27.90
C ASP A 103 16.31 10.55 -28.16
N THR A 104 17.03 10.14 -27.11
CA THR A 104 17.96 9.00 -27.18
C THR A 104 17.23 7.73 -27.57
N TYR A 105 15.96 7.56 -27.18
CA TYR A 105 15.11 6.43 -27.59
C TYR A 105 14.98 6.27 -29.12
N VAL A 106 15.18 7.34 -29.90
CA VAL A 106 15.12 7.28 -31.38
C VAL A 106 16.38 6.63 -31.94
N ARG A 107 17.54 6.93 -31.35
CA ARG A 107 18.85 6.48 -31.86
C ARG A 107 19.34 5.21 -31.16
N TYR A 108 18.98 5.07 -29.90
CA TYR A 108 19.38 4.01 -28.99
C TYR A 108 18.12 3.44 -28.30
N PRO A 109 17.17 2.81 -29.04
CA PRO A 109 16.07 2.09 -28.40
C PRO A 109 16.58 1.05 -27.39
N VAL A 110 15.76 0.74 -26.37
CA VAL A 110 16.06 -0.34 -25.42
C VAL A 110 16.36 -1.65 -26.16
N GLY A 111 17.46 -2.32 -25.81
CA GLY A 111 17.98 -3.50 -26.48
C GLY A 111 19.08 -3.23 -27.51
N THR A 112 19.30 -1.96 -27.88
CA THR A 112 20.36 -1.60 -28.82
C THR A 112 21.73 -1.86 -28.21
N GLY A 113 22.53 -2.70 -28.87
CA GLY A 113 23.95 -2.84 -28.55
C GLY A 113 24.74 -1.60 -28.97
N VAL A 114 25.62 -1.13 -28.10
CA VAL A 114 26.49 0.02 -28.33
C VAL A 114 27.93 -0.30 -27.95
N PHE A 115 28.86 0.25 -28.72
CA PHE A 115 30.24 0.40 -28.29
C PHE A 115 30.48 1.83 -27.81
N ILE A 116 31.22 1.95 -26.73
CA ILE A 116 31.60 3.22 -26.14
C ILE A 116 33.11 3.33 -26.11
N SER A 117 33.67 4.19 -26.96
CA SER A 117 35.08 4.55 -26.97
C SER A 117 35.37 5.54 -25.85
N LEU A 118 36.24 5.18 -24.90
CA LEU A 118 36.38 5.88 -23.62
C LEU A 118 37.57 6.87 -23.57
N LYS A 119 38.48 6.83 -24.55
CA LYS A 119 39.64 7.73 -24.59
C LYS A 119 39.21 9.20 -24.56
N GLY A 120 39.72 9.95 -23.60
CA GLY A 120 39.42 11.37 -23.39
C GLY A 120 38.19 11.62 -22.52
N LEU A 121 37.37 10.60 -22.24
CA LEU A 121 36.26 10.67 -21.30
C LEU A 121 36.76 10.53 -19.86
N TRP A 122 35.88 10.89 -18.93
CA TRP A 122 36.10 10.77 -17.50
C TRP A 122 35.17 9.71 -16.91
N ILE A 123 35.67 9.00 -15.91
CA ILE A 123 34.94 7.94 -15.20
C ILE A 123 34.98 8.16 -13.70
N ARG A 124 33.91 7.78 -13.02
CA ARG A 124 33.78 7.77 -11.55
C ARG A 124 32.87 6.63 -11.10
N LYS A 125 33.20 5.98 -9.99
CA LYS A 125 32.29 5.07 -9.26
C LYS A 125 31.91 5.70 -7.92
N LYS A 126 30.63 6.10 -7.78
CA LYS A 126 30.11 6.72 -6.55
C LYS A 126 28.81 6.05 -6.13
N TYR A 127 28.72 5.63 -4.87
CA TYR A 127 27.61 4.83 -4.33
C TYR A 127 27.29 3.57 -5.16
N GLY A 128 28.29 2.99 -5.82
CA GLY A 128 28.10 1.84 -6.72
C GLY A 128 27.68 2.20 -8.16
N ILE A 129 27.34 3.46 -8.42
CA ILE A 129 27.05 3.96 -9.78
C ILE A 129 28.35 4.25 -10.52
N CYS A 130 28.59 3.54 -11.62
CA CYS A 130 29.71 3.79 -12.53
C CYS A 130 29.24 4.76 -13.62
N GLU A 131 29.69 6.01 -13.53
CA GLU A 131 29.31 7.12 -14.41
C GLU A 131 30.48 7.51 -15.31
N ILE A 132 30.18 7.67 -16.61
CA ILE A 132 31.12 8.10 -17.64
C ILE A 132 30.59 9.35 -18.34
N GLY A 133 31.47 10.31 -18.60
CA GLY A 133 31.10 11.53 -19.28
C GLY A 133 32.29 12.40 -19.68
N SER A 134 32.06 13.69 -19.89
CA SER A 134 33.14 14.64 -20.21
C SER A 134 33.83 15.17 -18.94
N ASP A 135 34.89 15.95 -19.16
CA ASP A 135 35.40 16.89 -18.16
C ASP A 135 34.27 17.85 -17.71
N PHE A 136 34.17 18.08 -16.40
CA PHE A 136 33.40 19.17 -15.83
C PHE A 136 33.98 19.62 -14.49
N THR A 137 33.99 20.93 -14.25
CA THR A 137 34.44 21.50 -12.98
C THR A 137 33.32 22.35 -12.37
N LEU A 138 32.92 22.02 -11.13
CA LEU A 138 31.96 22.79 -10.35
C LEU A 138 32.67 23.44 -9.16
N PHE A 139 32.70 24.77 -9.12
CA PHE A 139 33.30 25.54 -8.03
C PHE A 139 34.75 25.12 -7.69
N GLY A 140 35.52 24.71 -8.72
CA GLY A 140 36.90 24.25 -8.57
C GLY A 140 37.06 22.76 -8.25
N ASN A 141 35.96 22.02 -8.04
CA ASN A 141 35.98 20.57 -7.85
C ASN A 141 35.68 19.85 -9.16
N GLN A 142 36.49 18.85 -9.49
CA GLN A 142 36.28 18.01 -10.66
C GLN A 142 35.02 17.15 -10.46
N SER A 143 34.22 17.02 -11.53
CA SER A 143 33.05 16.15 -11.60
C SER A 143 32.97 15.54 -13.00
N ILE A 144 31.98 14.68 -13.22
CA ILE A 144 31.64 14.16 -14.54
C ILE A 144 30.65 15.14 -15.21
N GLY A 145 30.99 15.56 -16.42
CA GLY A 145 30.15 16.37 -17.31
C GLY A 145 29.39 15.53 -18.31
N ARG A 146 28.51 16.18 -19.06
CA ARG A 146 27.81 15.54 -20.17
C ARG A 146 28.67 15.58 -21.43
N ILE A 147 28.82 14.44 -22.10
CA ILE A 147 29.48 14.36 -23.40
C ILE A 147 28.73 15.29 -24.38
N PRO A 148 29.39 16.33 -24.92
CA PRO A 148 28.73 17.28 -25.82
C PRO A 148 28.21 16.60 -27.08
N PHE A 149 27.07 17.05 -27.60
CA PHE A 149 26.40 16.43 -28.77
C PHE A 149 27.35 16.17 -29.95
N HIS A 150 28.23 17.13 -30.24
CA HIS A 150 29.18 17.05 -31.36
C HIS A 150 30.28 15.99 -31.18
N GLN A 151 30.49 15.49 -29.96
CA GLN A 151 31.46 14.43 -29.63
C GLN A 151 30.80 13.05 -29.53
N LEU A 152 29.46 12.95 -29.49
CA LEU A 152 28.79 11.67 -29.30
C LEU A 152 29.11 10.67 -30.41
N ASN A 153 29.21 11.12 -31.67
CA ASN A 153 29.53 10.24 -32.79
C ASN A 153 30.98 9.71 -32.77
N SER A 154 31.90 10.34 -32.04
CA SER A 154 33.26 9.82 -31.85
C SER A 154 33.38 8.88 -30.66
N HIS A 155 32.36 8.82 -29.80
CA HIS A 155 32.37 8.01 -28.59
C HIS A 155 31.36 6.87 -28.61
N ILE A 156 30.23 6.99 -29.31
CA ILE A 156 29.15 6.01 -29.28
C ILE A 156 28.86 5.54 -30.70
N SER A 157 29.00 4.24 -30.93
CA SER A 157 28.60 3.57 -32.16
C SER A 157 27.66 2.39 -31.83
N THR A 158 26.75 2.06 -32.74
CA THR A 158 25.81 0.95 -32.56
C THR A 158 26.38 -0.34 -33.13
N THR A 159 26.12 -1.47 -32.47
CA THR A 159 26.46 -2.79 -32.99
C THR A 159 25.56 -3.16 -34.18
N CYS A 160 26.00 -4.10 -35.03
CA CYS A 160 25.18 -4.57 -36.16
C CYS A 160 24.04 -5.52 -35.74
N ASN A 161 24.01 -5.95 -34.47
CA ASN A 161 23.01 -6.87 -33.93
C ASN A 161 22.28 -6.16 -32.79
N SER A 162 21.09 -5.64 -33.07
CA SER A 162 20.21 -5.06 -32.06
C SER A 162 19.09 -6.05 -31.77
N GLU A 163 18.93 -6.42 -30.50
CA GLU A 163 17.72 -7.10 -30.05
C GLU A 163 16.67 -6.05 -29.63
N ILE A 164 15.40 -6.42 -29.64
CA ILE A 164 14.33 -5.53 -29.18
C ILE A 164 14.10 -5.80 -27.70
N GLY A 165 14.34 -4.80 -26.86
CA GLY A 165 14.10 -4.87 -25.42
C GLY A 165 15.26 -5.47 -24.62
N ALA A 166 15.08 -5.50 -23.30
CA ALA A 166 15.99 -6.12 -22.34
C ALA A 166 15.18 -6.93 -21.34
N THR A 167 15.65 -8.13 -20.99
CA THR A 167 14.98 -8.99 -20.01
C THR A 167 15.48 -8.59 -18.61
N PRO A 168 14.60 -8.17 -17.69
CA PRO A 168 15.02 -7.79 -16.35
C PRO A 168 15.38 -9.01 -15.49
N THR A 169 16.36 -8.86 -14.60
CA THR A 169 16.63 -9.85 -13.54
C THR A 169 15.49 -9.81 -12.53
N THR A 170 14.75 -10.90 -12.40
CA THR A 170 13.61 -10.98 -11.48
C THR A 170 14.08 -11.32 -10.07
N ILE A 171 13.70 -10.49 -9.09
CA ILE A 171 14.12 -10.58 -7.70
C ILE A 171 12.95 -10.28 -6.75
N GLN A 172 13.10 -10.67 -5.48
CA GLN A 172 12.35 -10.15 -4.35
C GLN A 172 13.08 -8.93 -3.77
N LEU A 173 12.35 -8.12 -3.00
CA LEU A 173 12.91 -6.92 -2.39
C LEU A 173 14.08 -7.23 -1.42
N SER A 174 14.00 -8.36 -0.73
CA SER A 174 15.06 -8.86 0.18
C SER A 174 16.35 -9.29 -0.53
N GLU A 175 16.33 -9.47 -1.85
CA GLU A 175 17.47 -9.92 -2.64
C GLU A 175 18.28 -8.75 -3.24
N ILE A 176 17.90 -7.50 -2.92
CA ILE A 176 18.63 -6.31 -3.39
C ILE A 176 20.02 -6.23 -2.76
N GLU A 177 21.04 -6.16 -3.61
CA GLU A 177 22.44 -6.04 -3.23
C GLU A 177 23.26 -5.22 -4.26
N GLU A 178 24.49 -4.84 -3.90
CA GLU A 178 25.34 -3.95 -4.74
C GLU A 178 25.62 -4.55 -6.13
N SER A 179 25.65 -5.89 -6.25
CA SER A 179 25.93 -6.60 -7.51
C SER A 179 24.88 -6.33 -8.60
N LEU A 180 23.66 -5.92 -8.21
CA LEU A 180 22.54 -5.64 -9.10
C LEU A 180 22.50 -4.19 -9.57
N LEU A 181 23.34 -3.29 -9.02
CA LEU A 181 23.33 -1.88 -9.40
C LEU A 181 23.61 -1.65 -10.88
N ASN A 182 23.00 -0.61 -11.41
CA ASN A 182 23.11 -0.16 -12.80
C ASN A 182 22.51 -1.12 -13.83
N THR A 183 21.79 -2.17 -13.38
CA THR A 183 21.12 -3.15 -14.25
C THR A 183 19.61 -3.02 -14.18
N LEU A 184 18.91 -3.61 -15.17
CA LEU A 184 17.46 -3.68 -15.19
C LEU A 184 16.98 -4.85 -14.31
N VAL A 185 16.18 -4.54 -13.29
CA VAL A 185 15.60 -5.52 -12.37
C VAL A 185 14.07 -5.47 -12.40
N ARG A 186 13.44 -6.58 -12.01
CA ARG A 186 12.00 -6.69 -11.78
C ARG A 186 11.78 -7.18 -10.37
N ILE A 187 11.14 -6.36 -9.56
CA ILE A 187 10.82 -6.69 -8.17
C ILE A 187 9.35 -7.15 -8.13
N ARG A 188 9.10 -8.32 -7.55
CA ARG A 188 7.75 -8.91 -7.42
C ARG A 188 7.23 -8.86 -6.00
N ASN A 189 5.92 -9.07 -5.86
CA ASN A 189 5.18 -9.10 -4.60
C ASN A 189 5.32 -7.79 -3.83
N ILE A 190 5.20 -6.68 -4.55
CA ILE A 190 5.37 -5.33 -4.04
C ILE A 190 4.15 -4.46 -4.32
N GLU A 191 3.97 -3.46 -3.48
CA GLU A 191 2.90 -2.48 -3.52
C GLU A 191 3.41 -1.13 -3.03
N PHE A 192 2.68 -0.06 -3.30
CA PHE A 192 2.99 1.23 -2.68
C PHE A 192 2.56 1.24 -1.20
N GLU A 193 3.31 1.96 -0.37
CA GLU A 193 2.93 2.17 1.03
C GLU A 193 1.52 2.77 1.11
N PHE A 194 0.74 2.39 2.13
CA PHE A 194 -0.66 2.80 2.26
C PHE A 194 -0.85 4.33 2.16
N THR A 195 0.09 5.11 2.69
CA THR A 195 0.02 6.57 2.66
C THR A 195 0.23 7.19 1.27
N GLU A 196 0.71 6.41 0.29
CA GLU A 196 0.98 6.86 -1.08
C GLU A 196 -0.19 6.65 -2.04
N ILE A 197 -1.19 5.86 -1.65
CA ILE A 197 -2.35 5.56 -2.49
C ILE A 197 -3.13 6.81 -2.81
N GLY A 198 -3.55 6.91 -4.07
CA GLY A 198 -4.30 8.07 -4.55
C GLY A 198 -3.46 9.34 -4.65
N LYS A 199 -2.13 9.28 -4.46
CA LYS A 199 -1.23 10.33 -4.94
C LYS A 199 -0.82 10.05 -6.39
N SER A 200 -0.31 11.07 -7.07
CA SER A 200 0.33 10.91 -8.37
C SER A 200 1.72 10.26 -8.24
N LEU A 201 2.22 9.62 -9.29
CA LEU A 201 3.58 9.06 -9.32
C LEU A 201 4.64 10.14 -9.08
N ALA A 202 4.50 11.32 -9.71
CA ALA A 202 5.33 12.47 -9.42
C ALA A 202 4.55 13.79 -9.37
N LEU A 203 5.07 14.74 -8.60
CA LEU A 203 4.63 16.13 -8.60
C LEU A 203 5.16 16.83 -9.86
N LEU A 204 4.35 17.71 -10.46
CA LEU A 204 4.70 18.41 -11.69
C LEU A 204 6.05 19.14 -11.55
N GLU A 205 6.95 18.96 -12.52
CA GLU A 205 8.29 19.59 -12.59
C GLU A 205 9.26 19.24 -11.44
N GLU A 206 8.92 18.29 -10.56
CA GLU A 206 9.74 17.90 -9.41
C GLU A 206 10.21 16.44 -9.49
N GLU A 207 11.42 16.16 -9.02
CA GLU A 207 11.81 14.78 -8.72
C GLU A 207 11.06 14.33 -7.46
N THR A 208 10.29 13.25 -7.60
CA THR A 208 9.41 12.76 -6.54
C THR A 208 9.83 11.36 -6.13
N GLU A 209 9.94 11.19 -4.82
CA GLU A 209 10.13 9.91 -4.17
C GLU A 209 8.79 9.33 -3.73
N ARG A 210 8.61 8.03 -3.96
CA ARG A 210 7.51 7.21 -3.44
C ARG A 210 8.08 5.98 -2.78
N ILE A 211 7.43 5.50 -1.73
CA ILE A 211 7.84 4.28 -1.04
C ILE A 211 7.05 3.08 -1.56
N ILE A 212 7.78 2.05 -2.00
CA ILE A 212 7.27 0.73 -2.36
C ILE A 212 7.66 -0.24 -1.25
N THR A 213 6.75 -1.12 -0.84
CA THR A 213 6.98 -2.14 0.18
C THR A 213 6.61 -3.53 -0.31
N ASP A 214 7.22 -4.56 0.29
CA ASP A 214 6.73 -5.94 0.18
C ASP A 214 5.79 -6.31 1.35
N CYS A 215 5.20 -7.51 1.32
CA CYS A 215 4.29 -7.97 2.38
C CYS A 215 4.97 -8.21 3.74
N SER A 216 6.30 -8.13 3.83
CA SER A 216 7.03 -8.21 5.09
C SER A 216 7.30 -6.84 5.71
N GLY A 217 6.95 -5.76 5.01
CA GLY A 217 7.21 -4.37 5.42
C GLY A 217 8.60 -3.85 5.05
N LEU A 218 9.40 -4.61 4.29
CA LEU A 218 10.65 -4.09 3.73
C LEU A 218 10.30 -3.06 2.63
N GLY A 219 11.05 -1.96 2.55
CA GLY A 219 10.76 -0.87 1.62
C GLY A 219 11.94 -0.44 0.74
N ILE A 220 11.62 0.08 -0.44
CA ILE A 220 12.56 0.76 -1.35
C ILE A 220 11.93 2.03 -1.92
N ARG A 221 12.79 2.99 -2.27
CA ARG A 221 12.39 4.25 -2.90
C ARG A 221 12.21 4.05 -4.40
N LEU A 222 11.11 4.55 -4.94
CA LEU A 222 10.91 4.77 -6.38
C LEU A 222 11.06 6.25 -6.66
N ILE A 223 12.01 6.60 -7.54
CA ILE A 223 12.25 7.99 -7.94
C ILE A 223 11.72 8.20 -9.36
N THR A 224 10.80 9.15 -9.50
CA THR A 224 10.21 9.53 -10.80
C THR A 224 10.25 11.04 -11.01
N SER A 225 10.23 11.46 -12.26
CA SER A 225 10.32 12.86 -12.68
C SER A 225 8.94 13.45 -12.92
N GLY A 226 8.72 14.65 -12.41
CA GLY A 226 7.58 15.51 -12.73
C GLY A 226 7.51 16.02 -14.16
N TYR A 227 8.53 15.77 -14.97
CA TYR A 227 8.55 16.03 -16.41
C TYR A 227 8.14 14.80 -17.23
N ALA A 228 7.92 13.65 -16.58
CA ALA A 228 7.53 12.44 -17.28
C ALA A 228 6.07 12.49 -17.72
N ASP A 229 5.74 11.90 -18.88
CA ASP A 229 4.37 11.93 -19.41
C ASP A 229 3.35 11.26 -18.48
N PHE A 230 3.81 10.29 -17.67
CA PHE A 230 3.00 9.55 -16.70
C PHE A 230 2.99 10.17 -15.30
N HIS A 231 3.56 11.36 -15.09
CA HIS A 231 3.74 11.91 -13.74
C HIS A 231 2.43 12.04 -12.94
N GLN A 232 1.30 12.33 -13.62
CA GLN A 232 -0.03 12.48 -13.00
C GLN A 232 -0.77 11.16 -12.79
N GLN A 233 -0.22 10.03 -13.25
CA GLN A 233 -0.87 8.74 -13.05
C GLN A 233 -1.00 8.46 -11.55
N MET A 234 -2.20 8.08 -11.16
CA MET A 234 -2.54 7.82 -9.77
C MET A 234 -1.97 6.47 -9.34
N ILE A 235 -1.43 6.43 -8.12
CA ILE A 235 -0.94 5.22 -7.49
C ILE A 235 -2.14 4.32 -7.15
N PRO A 236 -2.19 3.08 -7.69
CA PRO A 236 -3.29 2.16 -7.43
C PRO A 236 -3.16 1.50 -6.05
N ASP A 237 -4.29 1.06 -5.50
CA ASP A 237 -4.37 0.27 -4.27
C ASP A 237 -4.26 -1.23 -4.62
N SER A 238 -3.10 -1.66 -5.11
CA SER A 238 -2.88 -3.04 -5.61
C SER A 238 -1.42 -3.47 -5.45
N ASN A 239 -1.19 -4.79 -5.44
CA ASN A 239 0.13 -5.42 -5.43
C ASN A 239 0.49 -5.93 -6.83
N GLY A 240 1.76 -6.20 -7.06
CA GLY A 240 2.24 -6.87 -8.26
C GLY A 240 3.74 -6.76 -8.42
N GLU A 241 4.19 -6.24 -9.57
CA GLU A 241 5.60 -6.11 -9.91
C GLU A 241 5.96 -4.76 -10.53
N ILE A 242 7.18 -4.31 -10.27
CA ILE A 242 7.74 -3.09 -10.85
C ILE A 242 9.11 -3.41 -11.46
N THR A 243 9.29 -3.00 -12.72
CA THR A 243 10.54 -3.15 -13.48
C THR A 243 11.26 -1.82 -13.55
N GLY A 244 12.55 -1.76 -13.24
CA GLY A 244 13.31 -0.51 -13.35
C GLY A 244 14.80 -0.72 -13.24
N ILE A 245 15.55 0.37 -13.41
CA ILE A 245 17.00 0.35 -13.22
C ILE A 245 17.29 0.55 -11.74
N LEU A 246 17.99 -0.40 -11.13
CA LEU A 246 18.39 -0.31 -9.74
C LEU A 246 19.58 0.63 -9.59
N MET A 247 19.43 1.63 -8.73
CA MET A 247 20.41 2.68 -8.49
C MET A 247 20.64 2.85 -6.98
N ALA A 248 21.62 3.68 -6.63
CA ALA A 248 21.97 4.00 -5.26
C ALA A 248 22.48 5.44 -5.18
N ASP A 249 22.19 6.07 -4.05
CA ASP A 249 22.76 7.34 -3.64
C ASP A 249 23.16 7.27 -2.15
N ARG A 250 23.37 8.43 -1.52
CA ARG A 250 23.71 8.54 -0.09
C ARG A 250 22.64 8.00 0.87
N GLN A 251 21.38 7.92 0.45
CA GLN A 251 20.22 7.43 1.20
C GLN A 251 19.96 5.94 0.97
N GLY A 252 20.71 5.30 0.07
CA GLY A 252 20.61 3.88 -0.21
C GLY A 252 20.01 3.59 -1.58
N TYR A 253 19.54 2.34 -1.76
CA TYR A 253 19.01 1.86 -3.03
C TYR A 253 17.69 2.55 -3.41
N PHE A 254 17.50 2.74 -4.70
CA PHE A 254 16.25 3.20 -5.28
C PHE A 254 16.06 2.64 -6.69
N LEU A 255 14.81 2.61 -7.13
CA LEU A 255 14.42 2.17 -8.46
C LEU A 255 14.04 3.37 -9.31
N LYS A 256 14.37 3.32 -10.60
CA LYS A 256 13.89 4.29 -11.60
C LYS A 256 13.30 3.57 -12.81
N ILE A 257 12.02 3.79 -13.06
CA ILE A 257 11.25 3.18 -14.16
C ILE A 257 11.45 3.93 -15.47
N ARG A 258 11.19 3.30 -16.61
CA ARG A 258 11.34 3.95 -17.93
C ARG A 258 10.05 4.62 -18.39
N ASN A 259 8.93 4.01 -18.05
CA ASN A 259 7.59 4.40 -18.47
C ASN A 259 6.54 3.88 -17.48
N ALA A 260 5.28 4.25 -17.68
CA ALA A 260 4.18 3.75 -16.86
C ALA A 260 4.01 2.21 -16.90
N THR A 261 4.32 1.57 -18.03
CA THR A 261 4.10 0.12 -18.22
C THR A 261 5.07 -0.77 -17.44
N ASP A 262 6.13 -0.17 -16.90
CA ASP A 262 7.04 -0.80 -15.97
C ASP A 262 6.40 -1.01 -14.57
N ILE A 263 5.24 -0.42 -14.29
CA ILE A 263 4.43 -0.67 -13.09
C ILE A 263 3.25 -1.58 -13.45
N GLN A 264 3.23 -2.80 -12.92
CA GLN A 264 2.19 -3.80 -13.18
C GLN A 264 1.64 -4.30 -11.85
N LEU A 265 0.63 -3.59 -11.34
CA LEU A 265 -0.03 -3.88 -10.06
C LEU A 265 -1.46 -4.37 -10.34
N ASP A 266 -1.63 -5.69 -10.44
CA ASP A 266 -2.87 -6.36 -10.84
C ASP A 266 -3.38 -7.39 -9.82
N SER A 267 -2.69 -7.53 -8.69
CA SER A 267 -2.97 -8.49 -7.63
C SER A 267 -3.53 -7.79 -6.39
N GLU A 268 -4.27 -8.55 -5.56
CA GLU A 268 -4.74 -8.06 -4.26
C GLU A 268 -3.56 -7.65 -3.38
N ARG A 269 -3.76 -6.60 -2.58
CA ARG A 269 -2.75 -6.13 -1.64
C ARG A 269 -2.40 -7.17 -0.59
N CYS A 270 -1.21 -6.99 -0.02
CA CYS A 270 -0.84 -7.66 1.21
C CYS A 270 -1.90 -7.40 2.28
N LEU A 271 -2.23 -8.43 3.07
CA LEU A 271 -3.08 -8.24 4.24
C LEU A 271 -2.39 -7.26 5.19
N VAL A 272 -3.04 -6.14 5.48
CA VAL A 272 -2.57 -5.22 6.51
C VAL A 272 -2.67 -5.95 7.85
N PRO A 273 -1.56 -6.16 8.59
CA PRO A 273 -1.66 -6.63 9.96
C PRO A 273 -2.39 -5.55 10.75
N ILE A 274 -3.63 -5.81 11.16
CA ILE A 274 -4.30 -4.96 12.14
C ILE A 274 -3.61 -5.26 13.46
N GLU A 275 -2.69 -4.39 13.86
CA GLU A 275 -1.95 -4.56 15.11
C GLU A 275 -2.92 -4.52 16.30
N PRO A 276 -2.95 -5.55 17.15
CA PRO A 276 -3.77 -5.54 18.35
C PRO A 276 -3.29 -4.42 19.28
N LYS A 277 -4.24 -3.64 19.83
CA LYS A 277 -3.96 -2.52 20.74
C LYS A 277 -4.90 -2.53 21.94
N THR A 278 -4.41 -2.02 23.07
CA THR A 278 -5.20 -1.81 24.29
C THR A 278 -5.78 -0.39 24.33
N SER A 279 -6.67 -0.11 25.28
CA SER A 279 -7.29 1.20 25.49
C SER A 279 -7.88 1.30 26.90
N ASP A 280 -7.80 2.49 27.49
CA ASP A 280 -8.48 2.89 28.72
C ASP A 280 -9.77 3.70 28.43
N GLN A 281 -10.34 3.56 27.23
CA GLN A 281 -11.51 4.33 26.79
C GLN A 281 -12.67 3.46 26.29
N ILE A 282 -12.46 2.14 26.17
CA ILE A 282 -13.49 1.19 25.76
C ILE A 282 -14.09 0.55 27.01
N MET A 283 -15.41 0.66 27.19
CA MET A 283 -16.10 0.22 28.40
C MET A 283 -17.48 -0.36 28.09
N ILE A 284 -17.98 -1.24 28.96
CA ILE A 284 -19.36 -1.73 28.96
C ILE A 284 -20.25 -0.63 29.56
N THR A 285 -21.35 -0.30 28.86
CA THR A 285 -22.25 0.80 29.24
C THR A 285 -23.70 0.40 29.48
N GLU A 286 -24.18 -0.69 28.88
CA GLU A 286 -25.49 -1.25 29.17
C GLU A 286 -25.46 -2.78 29.08
N ILE A 287 -26.13 -3.46 30.01
CA ILE A 287 -26.35 -4.90 30.01
C ILE A 287 -27.85 -5.12 30.21
N ALA A 288 -28.49 -5.86 29.31
CA ALA A 288 -29.94 -5.96 29.25
C ALA A 288 -30.45 -7.39 29.44
N ASP A 289 -31.41 -7.56 30.35
CA ASP A 289 -32.21 -8.78 30.52
C ASP A 289 -33.71 -8.43 30.66
N PRO A 290 -34.41 -8.11 29.54
CA PRO A 290 -35.79 -7.63 29.62
C PRO A 290 -36.79 -8.69 30.12
N ASP A 291 -37.67 -8.31 31.06
CA ASP A 291 -38.72 -9.17 31.66
C ASP A 291 -39.64 -9.81 30.59
N ASN A 292 -39.99 -9.03 29.57
CA ASN A 292 -40.89 -9.47 28.50
C ASN A 292 -40.20 -10.04 27.25
N ALA A 293 -38.87 -10.01 27.20
CA ALA A 293 -38.11 -10.32 25.99
C ALA A 293 -36.70 -10.86 26.28
N SER A 294 -36.60 -11.94 27.06
CA SER A 294 -35.33 -12.59 27.41
C SER A 294 -34.48 -13.10 26.23
N GLN A 295 -35.04 -13.15 25.01
CA GLN A 295 -34.27 -13.46 23.79
C GLN A 295 -33.69 -12.21 23.11
N ALA A 296 -34.05 -11.00 23.55
CA ALA A 296 -33.56 -9.73 23.00
C ALA A 296 -32.41 -9.13 23.83
N ARG A 297 -31.78 -9.92 24.71
CA ARG A 297 -30.65 -9.52 25.54
C ARG A 297 -29.49 -8.97 24.71
N PHE A 298 -28.78 -8.00 25.27
CA PHE A 298 -27.62 -7.41 24.65
C PHE A 298 -26.63 -6.86 25.69
N ILE A 299 -25.41 -6.65 25.21
CA ILE A 299 -24.38 -5.85 25.89
C ILE A 299 -24.01 -4.69 24.97
N GLU A 300 -23.99 -3.48 25.52
CA GLU A 300 -23.50 -2.29 24.86
C GLU A 300 -22.07 -1.96 25.31
N ILE A 301 -21.21 -1.67 24.34
CA ILE A 301 -19.84 -1.21 24.55
C ILE A 301 -19.72 0.21 23.99
N PHE A 302 -19.07 1.11 24.72
CA PHE A 302 -18.86 2.49 24.33
C PHE A 302 -17.38 2.84 24.21
N ASN A 303 -17.07 3.72 23.25
CA ASN A 303 -15.75 4.33 23.09
C ASN A 303 -15.78 5.79 23.55
N GLU A 304 -15.16 6.07 24.70
CA GLU A 304 -14.98 7.43 25.20
C GLU A 304 -13.95 8.24 24.39
N GLY A 305 -13.16 7.60 23.54
CA GLY A 305 -12.23 8.26 22.63
C GLY A 305 -12.94 9.09 21.56
N GLU A 306 -12.23 10.08 21.02
CA GLU A 306 -12.72 10.93 19.90
C GLU A 306 -12.53 10.26 18.53
N MET A 307 -11.70 9.23 18.45
CA MET A 307 -11.32 8.56 17.21
C MET A 307 -11.89 7.13 17.16
N PRO A 308 -12.17 6.60 15.95
CA PRO A 308 -12.51 5.20 15.79
C PRO A 308 -11.46 4.27 16.39
N PHE A 309 -11.93 3.17 16.97
CA PHE A 309 -11.10 2.16 17.61
C PHE A 309 -11.43 0.78 17.08
N ASN A 310 -10.44 0.11 16.48
CA ASN A 310 -10.56 -1.26 16.01
C ASN A 310 -10.36 -2.23 17.17
N LEU A 311 -11.31 -3.17 17.33
CA LEU A 311 -11.36 -4.15 18.42
C LEU A 311 -10.63 -5.45 18.10
N GLN A 312 -9.67 -5.45 17.18
CA GLN A 312 -8.87 -6.61 16.84
C GLN A 312 -8.23 -7.25 18.08
N GLY A 313 -8.61 -8.50 18.36
CA GLY A 313 -8.15 -9.29 19.49
C GLY A 313 -8.87 -9.02 20.82
N TRP A 314 -9.81 -8.07 20.89
CA TRP A 314 -10.61 -7.83 22.10
C TRP A 314 -11.67 -8.90 22.27
N SER A 315 -12.11 -9.13 23.51
CA SER A 315 -13.15 -10.13 23.80
C SER A 315 -14.08 -9.70 24.93
N LEU A 316 -15.36 -10.06 24.79
CA LEU A 316 -16.29 -10.14 25.91
C LEU A 316 -16.19 -11.53 26.53
N ILE A 317 -16.11 -11.57 27.86
CA ILE A 317 -15.98 -12.79 28.63
C ILE A 317 -17.10 -12.84 29.66
N ARG A 318 -17.66 -14.03 29.85
CA ARG A 318 -18.61 -14.30 30.93
C ARG A 318 -18.07 -15.37 31.87
N TYR A 319 -18.19 -15.11 33.16
CA TYR A 319 -18.06 -16.11 34.21
C TYR A 319 -19.46 -16.40 34.75
N THR A 320 -19.90 -17.64 34.57
CA THR A 320 -21.27 -18.05 34.88
C THR A 320 -21.47 -18.19 36.38
N ASN A 321 -22.41 -17.45 36.98
CA ASN A 321 -22.64 -17.41 38.43
C ASN A 321 -21.30 -17.27 39.21
N ALA A 322 -21.14 -18.01 40.32
CA ALA A 322 -19.93 -18.02 41.16
C ALA A 322 -18.70 -18.75 40.57
N ASN A 323 -18.65 -19.03 39.27
CA ASN A 323 -17.51 -19.72 38.67
C ASN A 323 -16.28 -18.80 38.58
N LEU A 324 -15.10 -19.35 38.86
CA LEU A 324 -13.80 -18.69 38.64
C LEU A 324 -13.24 -18.93 37.23
N GLU A 325 -13.78 -19.92 36.53
CA GLU A 325 -13.38 -20.27 35.17
C GLU A 325 -14.29 -19.56 34.16
N ILE A 326 -13.72 -19.26 33.00
CA ILE A 326 -14.46 -18.63 31.90
C ILE A 326 -15.56 -19.58 31.41
N GLY A 327 -16.81 -19.12 31.44
CA GLY A 327 -17.97 -19.84 30.93
C GLY A 327 -18.12 -19.71 29.42
N SER A 328 -18.01 -18.48 28.91
CA SER A 328 -18.11 -18.18 27.47
C SER A 328 -17.27 -16.97 27.07
N VAL A 329 -16.82 -16.96 25.82
CA VAL A 329 -16.05 -15.86 25.21
C VAL A 329 -16.72 -15.47 23.89
N PHE A 330 -16.80 -14.18 23.62
CA PHE A 330 -17.16 -13.64 22.32
C PHE A 330 -16.02 -12.75 21.80
N ASP A 331 -15.47 -13.13 20.65
CA ASP A 331 -14.39 -12.39 19.97
C ASP A 331 -14.96 -11.15 19.27
N LEU A 332 -14.40 -9.98 19.57
CA LEU A 332 -14.79 -8.70 18.99
C LEU A 332 -13.94 -8.33 17.76
N SER A 333 -13.01 -9.20 17.34
CA SER A 333 -12.16 -8.97 16.19
C SER A 333 -12.97 -8.70 14.91
N GLY A 334 -12.52 -7.70 14.14
CA GLY A 334 -13.21 -7.24 12.93
C GLY A 334 -14.27 -6.16 13.15
N LEU A 335 -14.62 -5.85 14.41
CA LEU A 335 -15.44 -4.70 14.75
C LEU A 335 -14.60 -3.43 14.90
N GLU A 336 -15.18 -2.30 14.52
CA GLU A 336 -14.65 -0.97 14.76
C GLU A 336 -15.74 -0.11 15.42
N ILE A 337 -15.39 0.51 16.55
CA ILE A 337 -16.29 1.42 17.27
C ILE A 337 -15.88 2.86 16.98
N GLY A 338 -16.80 3.67 16.48
CA GLY A 338 -16.56 5.10 16.23
C GLY A 338 -16.18 5.86 17.51
N GLY A 339 -15.56 7.03 17.36
CA GLY A 339 -15.34 7.92 18.51
C GLY A 339 -16.67 8.38 19.09
N LYS A 340 -16.78 8.46 20.42
CA LYS A 340 -18.01 8.82 21.16
C LYS A 340 -19.25 8.04 20.68
N SER A 341 -19.05 6.79 20.30
CA SER A 341 -20.08 5.92 19.73
C SER A 341 -20.15 4.61 20.52
N THR A 342 -21.27 3.92 20.39
CA THR A 342 -21.49 2.58 20.96
C THR A 342 -21.46 1.52 19.87
N ILE A 343 -21.29 0.26 20.29
CA ILE A 343 -21.70 -0.93 19.53
C ILE A 343 -22.56 -1.81 20.44
N VAL A 344 -23.48 -2.55 19.82
CA VAL A 344 -24.41 -3.45 20.51
C VAL A 344 -24.17 -4.89 20.08
N VAL A 345 -23.89 -5.75 21.06
CA VAL A 345 -23.71 -7.19 20.89
C VAL A 345 -24.94 -7.91 21.44
N ALA A 346 -25.78 -8.46 20.56
CA ALA A 346 -27.02 -9.13 20.95
C ALA A 346 -26.86 -10.65 21.07
N SER A 347 -27.64 -11.27 21.96
CA SER A 347 -27.72 -12.74 22.05
C SER A 347 -28.44 -13.36 20.85
N ASN A 348 -29.48 -12.70 20.34
CA ASN A 348 -30.24 -13.14 19.16
C ASN A 348 -30.61 -11.93 18.28
N GLY A 349 -29.94 -11.79 17.13
CA GLY A 349 -30.14 -10.64 16.25
C GLY A 349 -31.55 -10.53 15.67
N ILE A 350 -32.26 -11.64 15.46
CA ILE A 350 -33.63 -11.62 14.91
C ILE A 350 -34.61 -11.05 15.92
N GLU A 351 -34.55 -11.55 17.17
CA GLU A 351 -35.42 -11.07 18.24
C GLU A 351 -35.06 -9.64 18.64
N PHE A 352 -33.76 -9.32 18.71
CA PHE A 352 -33.29 -7.95 18.94
C PHE A 352 -33.87 -6.98 17.91
N GLU A 353 -33.71 -7.25 16.61
CA GLU A 353 -34.20 -6.36 15.55
C GLU A 353 -35.73 -6.26 15.55
N SER A 354 -36.43 -7.35 15.89
CA SER A 354 -37.89 -7.33 16.03
C SER A 354 -38.38 -6.45 17.19
N ILE A 355 -37.61 -6.36 18.29
CA ILE A 355 -37.99 -5.59 19.49
C ILE A 355 -37.55 -4.13 19.37
N TYR A 356 -36.30 -3.88 18.99
CA TYR A 356 -35.69 -2.53 18.98
C TYR A 356 -35.78 -1.82 17.62
N GLY A 357 -36.12 -2.55 16.56
CA GLY A 357 -36.39 -1.96 15.23
C GLY A 357 -35.15 -1.68 14.38
N PHE A 358 -33.97 -2.15 14.79
CA PHE A 358 -32.72 -2.09 14.02
C PHE A 358 -31.82 -3.29 14.33
N ALA A 359 -30.90 -3.62 13.40
CA ALA A 359 -29.97 -4.73 13.59
C ALA A 359 -28.84 -4.38 14.58
N PRO A 360 -28.40 -5.32 15.43
CA PRO A 360 -27.25 -5.10 16.30
C PRO A 360 -25.94 -5.09 15.49
N ASP A 361 -24.88 -4.51 16.04
CA ASP A 361 -23.55 -4.49 15.41
C ASP A 361 -22.92 -5.89 15.37
N ALA A 362 -23.23 -6.73 16.34
CA ALA A 362 -22.79 -8.13 16.38
C ALA A 362 -23.82 -9.06 17.02
N ILE A 363 -23.75 -10.35 16.63
CA ILE A 363 -24.63 -11.40 17.15
C ILE A 363 -23.76 -12.46 17.82
N ALA A 364 -23.85 -12.57 19.14
CA ALA A 364 -23.04 -13.49 19.93
C ALA A 364 -23.67 -14.88 20.09
N GLY A 365 -24.99 -14.99 19.96
CA GLY A 365 -25.71 -16.26 20.03
C GLY A 365 -26.10 -16.68 21.45
N THR A 366 -26.81 -17.82 21.53
CA THR A 366 -27.22 -18.43 22.80
C THR A 366 -26.03 -18.91 23.63
N ASN A 367 -26.11 -18.82 24.96
CA ASN A 367 -25.03 -19.11 25.91
C ASN A 367 -23.76 -18.25 25.73
N SER A 368 -23.83 -17.17 24.96
CA SER A 368 -22.74 -16.20 24.85
C SER A 368 -22.71 -15.27 26.06
N PRO A 369 -21.68 -14.41 26.19
CA PRO A 369 -21.71 -13.35 27.20
C PRO A 369 -22.94 -12.45 27.13
N ALA A 370 -23.45 -12.16 25.92
CA ALA A 370 -24.64 -11.33 25.74
C ALA A 370 -25.95 -12.05 26.11
N ASP A 371 -25.93 -13.37 26.35
CA ASP A 371 -27.08 -14.17 26.80
C ASP A 371 -27.03 -14.42 28.31
N SER A 372 -26.63 -13.39 29.07
CA SER A 372 -26.63 -13.43 30.53
C SER A 372 -28.03 -13.13 31.07
N ASN A 373 -28.45 -13.89 32.08
CA ASN A 373 -29.79 -13.85 32.67
C ASN A 373 -29.83 -13.14 34.03
N GLY A 374 -28.94 -12.16 34.24
CA GLY A 374 -29.04 -11.28 35.41
C GLY A 374 -28.10 -11.59 36.58
N ASP A 375 -27.43 -12.74 36.59
CA ASP A 375 -26.63 -13.23 37.73
C ASP A 375 -25.18 -13.62 37.38
N ASP A 376 -24.73 -13.29 36.16
CA ASP A 376 -23.36 -13.59 35.71
C ASP A 376 -22.41 -12.40 35.86
N ASN A 377 -21.12 -12.70 35.76
CA ASN A 377 -20.05 -11.71 35.72
C ASN A 377 -19.55 -11.51 34.30
N LEU A 378 -19.39 -10.26 33.86
CA LEU A 378 -19.02 -9.89 32.50
C LEU A 378 -17.73 -9.06 32.49
N ALA A 379 -16.76 -9.45 31.69
CA ALA A 379 -15.49 -8.75 31.54
C ALA A 379 -15.22 -8.37 30.09
N LEU A 380 -14.70 -7.17 29.88
CA LEU A 380 -14.10 -6.76 28.62
C LEU A 380 -12.58 -6.93 28.73
N VAL A 381 -11.99 -7.70 27.83
CA VAL A 381 -10.58 -8.10 27.87
C VAL A 381 -9.87 -7.68 26.60
N ASP A 382 -8.68 -7.11 26.75
CA ASP A 382 -7.86 -6.66 25.63
C ASP A 382 -7.10 -7.82 24.96
N PRO A 383 -6.42 -7.58 23.82
CA PRO A 383 -5.69 -8.63 23.09
C PRO A 383 -4.49 -9.22 23.84
N PHE A 384 -4.09 -8.62 24.96
CA PHE A 384 -2.96 -9.05 25.78
C PHE A 384 -3.43 -9.84 27.01
N GLY A 385 -4.74 -10.02 27.17
CA GLY A 385 -5.36 -10.76 28.27
C GLY A 385 -5.59 -9.92 29.53
N GLU A 386 -5.49 -8.60 29.45
CA GLU A 386 -5.80 -7.70 30.55
C GLU A 386 -7.30 -7.41 30.61
N ILE A 387 -7.91 -7.55 31.79
CA ILE A 387 -9.28 -7.11 32.02
C ILE A 387 -9.27 -5.58 32.06
N ILE A 388 -9.96 -4.97 31.11
CA ILE A 388 -10.09 -3.52 30.99
C ILE A 388 -11.29 -3.03 31.78
N ASP A 389 -12.40 -3.78 31.73
CA ASP A 389 -13.64 -3.42 32.38
C ASP A 389 -14.38 -4.66 32.92
N LEU A 390 -15.01 -4.53 34.08
CA LEU A 390 -15.68 -5.65 34.77
C LEU A 390 -17.02 -5.23 35.37
N PHE A 391 -18.05 -6.01 35.07
CA PHE A 391 -19.34 -6.01 35.74
C PHE A 391 -19.50 -7.29 36.57
N GLY A 392 -19.72 -7.16 37.88
CA GLY A 392 -19.79 -8.26 38.83
C GLY A 392 -18.46 -8.64 39.49
N VAL A 393 -18.52 -9.55 40.46
CA VAL A 393 -17.37 -10.07 41.20
C VAL A 393 -17.10 -11.52 40.79
N VAL A 394 -16.07 -11.75 39.97
CA VAL A 394 -15.69 -13.11 39.54
C VAL A 394 -15.52 -14.05 40.74
N GLY A 395 -16.28 -15.15 40.75
CA GLY A 395 -16.36 -16.08 41.87
C GLY A 395 -17.55 -15.86 42.82
N GLU A 396 -18.39 -14.86 42.56
CA GLU A 396 -19.66 -14.60 43.24
C GLU A 396 -20.83 -14.81 42.27
N ASP A 397 -21.91 -15.41 42.77
CA ASP A 397 -23.18 -15.53 42.04
C ASP A 397 -23.92 -14.21 42.20
N GLY A 398 -24.35 -13.60 41.09
CA GLY A 398 -24.99 -12.30 41.10
C GLY A 398 -26.31 -12.28 41.87
N SER A 399 -26.98 -13.42 41.99
CA SER A 399 -28.28 -13.53 42.66
C SER A 399 -28.26 -12.98 44.09
N GLY A 400 -29.10 -11.97 44.38
CA GLY A 400 -29.19 -11.28 45.66
C GLY A 400 -28.02 -10.33 45.98
N THR A 401 -27.18 -9.97 45.00
CA THR A 401 -25.99 -9.11 45.18
C THR A 401 -26.09 -7.78 44.45
N GLU A 402 -25.10 -6.89 44.63
CA GLU A 402 -25.08 -5.57 43.99
C GLU A 402 -24.82 -5.60 42.47
N HIS A 403 -24.70 -6.77 41.85
CA HIS A 403 -24.61 -6.92 40.39
C HIS A 403 -25.75 -7.77 39.80
N GLU A 404 -26.85 -7.93 40.53
CA GLU A 404 -28.07 -8.57 40.02
C GLU A 404 -28.87 -7.64 39.11
N PHE A 405 -29.14 -8.09 37.88
CA PHE A 405 -29.93 -7.37 36.87
C PHE A 405 -31.03 -8.23 36.21
N GLU A 406 -31.40 -9.36 36.82
CA GLU A 406 -32.44 -10.28 36.32
C GLU A 406 -33.76 -9.52 36.09
N ASP A 407 -34.40 -9.79 34.93
CA ASP A 407 -35.61 -9.13 34.45
C ASP A 407 -35.50 -7.58 34.37
N GLY A 408 -34.27 -7.05 34.30
CA GLY A 408 -34.00 -5.62 34.24
C GLY A 408 -32.80 -5.27 33.37
N LYS A 409 -31.94 -4.39 33.90
CA LYS A 409 -30.76 -3.88 33.20
C LYS A 409 -29.73 -3.27 34.13
N ALA A 410 -28.48 -3.22 33.70
CA ALA A 410 -27.44 -2.41 34.32
C ALA A 410 -26.96 -1.35 33.34
N VAL A 411 -27.04 -0.07 33.72
CA VAL A 411 -26.58 1.07 32.91
C VAL A 411 -25.44 1.79 33.62
N ARG A 412 -24.34 2.05 32.91
CA ARG A 412 -23.20 2.78 33.46
C ARG A 412 -23.57 4.26 33.63
N ASN A 413 -23.28 4.82 34.79
CA ASN A 413 -23.53 6.23 35.06
C ASN A 413 -22.71 7.13 34.10
N LEU A 414 -23.32 8.21 33.61
CA LEU A 414 -22.73 9.07 32.57
C LEU A 414 -21.45 9.82 33.00
N ASP A 415 -21.24 9.99 34.30
CA ASP A 415 -20.03 10.62 34.84
C ASP A 415 -18.81 9.69 34.85
N ILE A 416 -19.02 8.39 34.59
CA ILE A 416 -17.94 7.40 34.50
C ILE A 416 -17.38 7.40 33.08
N GLN A 417 -16.18 7.98 32.91
CA GLN A 417 -15.51 8.14 31.61
C GLN A 417 -14.34 7.17 31.40
N ILE A 418 -14.07 6.30 32.36
CA ILE A 418 -12.92 5.38 32.34
C ILE A 418 -13.45 4.00 32.73
N PRO A 419 -13.11 2.92 32.01
CA PRO A 419 -13.47 1.56 32.38
C PRO A 419 -12.83 1.17 33.71
N ASN A 420 -13.40 0.18 34.38
CA ASN A 420 -12.90 -0.27 35.67
C ASN A 420 -12.74 -1.80 35.70
N ALA A 421 -11.50 -2.26 35.75
CA ALA A 421 -11.14 -3.67 35.82
C ALA A 421 -11.59 -4.37 37.12
N VAL A 422 -12.06 -3.61 38.12
CA VAL A 422 -12.60 -4.11 39.39
C VAL A 422 -13.99 -3.54 39.59
N PHE A 423 -15.00 -4.40 39.60
CA PHE A 423 -16.39 -3.96 39.71
C PHE A 423 -16.64 -3.05 40.92
N SER A 424 -17.35 -1.95 40.66
CA SER A 424 -17.90 -1.06 41.68
C SER A 424 -19.36 -0.76 41.36
N SER A 425 -20.26 -1.18 42.24
CA SER A 425 -21.71 -0.97 42.09
C SER A 425 -22.10 0.50 41.97
N ASN A 426 -21.34 1.43 42.54
CA ASN A 426 -21.60 2.87 42.44
C ASN A 426 -21.40 3.46 41.03
N GLU A 427 -20.76 2.73 40.13
CA GLU A 427 -20.60 3.14 38.73
C GLU A 427 -21.83 2.85 37.88
N TRP A 428 -22.81 2.14 38.44
CA TRP A 428 -23.95 1.60 37.73
C TRP A 428 -25.27 2.02 38.36
N THR A 429 -26.28 2.15 37.51
CA THR A 429 -27.69 2.15 37.90
C THR A 429 -28.26 0.81 37.46
N ILE A 430 -28.67 -0.02 38.43
CA ILE A 430 -29.06 -1.41 38.20
C ILE A 430 -30.53 -1.61 38.56
N PHE A 431 -31.31 -2.08 37.59
CA PHE A 431 -32.71 -2.46 37.69
C PHE A 431 -32.83 -3.98 37.66
N ASN A 432 -33.68 -4.54 38.51
CA ASN A 432 -33.92 -5.99 38.63
C ASN A 432 -35.29 -6.29 39.27
N ASP A 433 -35.63 -7.56 39.45
CA ASP A 433 -36.84 -7.99 40.15
C ASP A 433 -36.66 -8.26 41.66
N SER A 434 -35.44 -8.60 42.11
CA SER A 434 -35.21 -9.19 43.43
C SER A 434 -33.91 -8.78 44.16
N GLY A 435 -33.13 -7.84 43.58
CA GLY A 435 -31.83 -7.41 44.08
C GLY A 435 -31.80 -6.70 45.42
N PRO A 436 -30.62 -6.59 46.06
CA PRO A 436 -30.49 -6.06 47.40
C PRO A 436 -30.67 -4.52 47.43
N PRO A 437 -30.83 -3.94 48.63
CA PRO A 437 -30.77 -2.48 48.80
C PRO A 437 -29.48 -1.91 48.21
N GLY A 438 -29.63 -0.93 47.31
CA GLY A 438 -28.52 -0.38 46.50
C GLY A 438 -28.78 -0.53 45.01
N THR A 439 -29.54 -1.56 44.63
CA THR A 439 -30.16 -1.70 43.31
C THR A 439 -31.61 -1.20 43.31
N ILE A 440 -32.26 -1.18 42.15
CA ILE A 440 -33.65 -0.75 41.97
C ILE A 440 -34.49 -1.98 41.61
N GLN A 441 -35.31 -2.45 42.56
CA GLN A 441 -36.29 -3.52 42.33
C GLN A 441 -37.47 -3.00 41.49
N LEU A 442 -37.25 -2.92 40.18
CA LEU A 442 -38.22 -2.52 39.18
C LEU A 442 -37.85 -3.23 37.86
N PRO A 443 -38.49 -4.36 37.54
CA PRO A 443 -38.30 -5.03 36.26
C PRO A 443 -38.46 -4.07 35.08
N GLN A 444 -37.72 -4.29 34.01
CA GLN A 444 -37.68 -3.42 32.83
C GLN A 444 -38.26 -4.13 31.61
N MET A 445 -39.09 -3.42 30.86
CA MET A 445 -39.82 -3.92 29.69
C MET A 445 -39.18 -3.41 28.41
N ALA A 446 -38.90 -4.30 27.46
CA ALA A 446 -38.46 -3.91 26.13
C ALA A 446 -39.64 -3.67 25.17
N PRO A 447 -39.53 -2.69 24.26
CA PRO A 447 -38.38 -1.80 24.07
C PRO A 447 -38.39 -0.56 24.99
N GLU A 448 -39.47 -0.29 25.73
CA GLU A 448 -39.72 1.02 26.35
C GLU A 448 -38.65 1.47 27.34
N ASP A 449 -38.08 0.54 28.10
CA ASP A 449 -37.13 0.84 29.18
C ASP A 449 -35.66 0.69 28.75
N PHE A 450 -35.39 0.43 27.46
CA PHE A 450 -34.06 0.17 26.91
C PHE A 450 -33.76 1.07 25.72
N ASN A 451 -32.50 1.46 25.56
CA ASN A 451 -32.06 2.38 24.52
C ASN A 451 -30.73 1.93 23.88
N PRO A 452 -30.67 0.68 23.35
CA PRO A 452 -29.44 0.17 22.76
C PRO A 452 -28.93 1.11 21.66
N GLY A 453 -27.62 1.34 21.66
CA GLY A 453 -26.97 2.21 20.68
C GLY A 453 -26.93 3.69 21.12
N ILE A 454 -27.46 4.03 22.30
CA ILE A 454 -27.52 5.40 22.80
C ILE A 454 -27.08 5.41 24.26
N ARG A 455 -25.94 6.05 24.53
CA ARG A 455 -25.50 6.36 25.89
C ARG A 455 -26.07 7.72 26.31
N ASP A 456 -27.12 7.74 27.13
CA ASP A 456 -27.84 8.96 27.55
C ASP A 456 -28.21 9.09 29.03
#